data_AF-A0A2V9VCX4-F1
#
_entry.id   AF-A0A2V9VCX4-F1
#
_cell.length_a   1.000
_cell.length_b   1.000
_cell.length_c   1.000
_cell.angle_alpha   90.00
_cell.angle_beta   90.00
_cell.angle_gamma   90.00
#
_symmetry.space_group_name_H-M   'P 1'
#
loop_
_entity.id
_entity.type
_entity.pdbx_description
1 polymer ?
#
loop_
_entity_poly.entity_id
_entity_poly.type
_entity_poly.pdbx_seq_one_letter_code
_entity_poly.pdbx_strand_id
1 'polypeptide(L)'
;GYFLAALPAGWLMERIGYKRGILVGLLMCATGSLLFVPAASIRLYGFFLFALFVMACGQGVLEVAANPYVTILGPPESSERRLNLAQSFNSVGAVVTPIVGAAFILTGVEYSRAQLAAMTPPQRQAYEIAEAATVKLPYLVIAGLFLAVAALIFFAHLPEVREEDGPEEEDPDAAKGLLALWPYKHLFKGVLAQFFYVGAQVGVASFVIRFAQYSMPGMPEKHAANLRSCCLGPEWPPCGHWFCSASFIPSCFPPSSL
;
A
#
# COMPACT_ATOMS: atom_id res chain seq x y z
N GLY A 1 -0.53 -9.22 -6.78
CA GLY A 1 -1.42 -8.06 -6.75
C GLY A 1 -1.04 -7.09 -7.84
N TYR A 2 -0.25 -6.08 -7.50
CA TYR A 2 0.14 -4.94 -8.34
C TYR A 2 0.18 -5.16 -9.87
N PHE A 3 1.04 -6.01 -10.42
CA PHE A 3 1.11 -6.19 -11.88
C PHE A 3 -0.15 -6.85 -12.48
N LEU A 4 -0.64 -7.92 -11.86
CA LEU A 4 -1.78 -8.70 -12.35
C LEU A 4 -3.13 -8.00 -12.15
N ALA A 5 -3.24 -7.20 -11.08
CA ALA A 5 -4.45 -6.50 -10.72
C ALA A 5 -4.55 -5.11 -11.39
N ALA A 6 -3.43 -4.51 -11.82
CA ALA A 6 -3.45 -3.16 -12.39
C ALA A 6 -4.24 -3.06 -13.70
N LEU A 7 -4.04 -3.99 -14.64
CA LEU A 7 -4.77 -3.96 -15.92
C LEU A 7 -6.28 -4.22 -15.75
N PRO A 8 -6.71 -5.26 -15.00
CA PRO A 8 -8.12 -5.44 -14.69
C PRO A 8 -8.73 -4.29 -13.90
N ALA A 9 -7.94 -3.65 -13.00
CA ALA A 9 -8.40 -2.50 -12.24
C ALA A 9 -8.69 -1.31 -13.17
N GLY A 10 -7.83 -1.02 -14.14
CA GLY A 10 -8.05 0.04 -15.13
C GLY A 10 -9.35 -0.17 -15.91
N TRP A 11 -9.54 -1.36 -16.49
CA TRP A 11 -10.78 -1.72 -17.21
C TRP A 11 -12.03 -1.67 -16.32
N LEU A 12 -11.87 -2.00 -15.03
CA LEU A 12 -12.93 -1.87 -14.06
C LEU A 12 -13.29 -0.39 -13.89
N MET A 13 -12.32 0.52 -13.72
CA MET A 13 -12.57 1.95 -13.58
C MET A 13 -13.30 2.54 -14.80
N GLU A 14 -12.89 2.16 -16.02
CA GLU A 14 -13.55 2.62 -17.26
C GLU A 14 -15.04 2.23 -17.28
N ARG A 15 -15.38 1.01 -16.85
CA ARG A 15 -16.77 0.52 -16.88
C ARG A 15 -17.63 1.05 -15.75
N ILE A 16 -17.13 0.97 -14.51
CA ILE A 16 -17.93 1.24 -13.30
C ILE A 16 -17.63 2.59 -12.63
N GLY A 17 -16.67 3.35 -13.14
CA GLY A 17 -16.26 4.64 -12.59
C GLY A 17 -15.35 4.53 -11.37
N TYR A 18 -14.64 5.62 -11.09
CA TYR A 18 -13.64 5.68 -10.02
C TYR A 18 -14.22 5.43 -8.61
N LYS A 19 -15.39 6.01 -8.30
CA LYS A 19 -16.02 5.85 -6.98
C LYS A 19 -16.32 4.38 -6.66
N ARG A 20 -16.95 3.67 -7.59
CA ARG A 20 -17.30 2.25 -7.41
C ARG A 20 -16.05 1.38 -7.40
N GLY A 21 -15.05 1.72 -8.21
CA GLY A 21 -13.76 1.04 -8.18
C GLY A 21 -13.02 1.14 -6.85
N ILE A 22 -13.02 2.33 -6.23
CA ILE A 22 -12.50 2.53 -4.86
C ILE A 22 -13.25 1.64 -3.87
N LEU A 23 -14.59 1.58 -3.93
CA LEU A 23 -15.38 0.71 -3.06
C LEU A 23 -15.05 -0.78 -3.26
N VAL A 24 -14.90 -1.25 -4.50
CA VAL A 24 -14.50 -2.64 -4.80
C VAL A 24 -13.12 -2.93 -4.20
N GLY A 25 -12.16 -2.03 -4.37
CA GLY A 25 -10.82 -2.18 -3.79
C GLY A 25 -10.86 -2.27 -2.26
N LEU A 26 -11.62 -1.39 -1.59
CA LEU A 26 -11.82 -1.39 -0.14
C LEU A 26 -12.45 -2.69 0.36
N LEU A 27 -13.48 -3.20 -0.34
CA LEU A 27 -14.14 -4.46 0.00
C LEU A 27 -13.22 -5.67 -0.23
N MET A 28 -12.41 -5.67 -1.28
CA MET A 28 -11.38 -6.70 -1.50
C MET A 28 -10.33 -6.69 -0.38
N CYS A 29 -9.87 -5.51 0.05
CA CYS A 29 -8.96 -5.37 1.18
C CYS A 29 -9.57 -5.89 2.49
N ALA A 30 -10.82 -5.50 2.78
CA ALA A 30 -11.54 -5.99 3.96
C ALA A 30 -11.71 -7.51 3.92
N THR A 31 -12.09 -8.07 2.77
CA THR A 31 -12.23 -9.52 2.57
C THR A 31 -10.90 -10.22 2.77
N GLY A 32 -9.80 -9.70 2.21
CA GLY A 32 -8.45 -10.22 2.43
C GLY A 32 -8.09 -10.25 3.92
N SER A 33 -8.30 -9.15 4.64
CA SER A 33 -8.08 -9.05 6.10
C SER A 33 -8.92 -10.06 6.88
N LEU A 34 -10.20 -10.23 6.54
CA LEU A 34 -11.06 -11.21 7.18
C LEU A 34 -10.60 -12.64 6.90
N LEU A 35 -10.08 -12.92 5.71
CA LEU A 35 -9.58 -14.24 5.32
C LEU A 35 -8.33 -14.67 6.12
N PHE A 36 -7.57 -13.73 6.68
CA PHE A 36 -6.46 -14.05 7.59
C PHE A 36 -6.91 -14.72 8.88
N VAL A 37 -8.12 -14.45 9.37
CA VAL A 37 -8.63 -15.04 10.63
C VAL A 37 -8.85 -16.56 10.52
N PRO A 38 -9.58 -17.08 9.51
CA PRO A 38 -9.64 -18.51 9.26
C PRO A 38 -8.28 -19.06 8.83
N ALA A 39 -7.45 -18.29 8.11
CA ALA A 39 -6.10 -18.74 7.75
C ALA A 39 -5.22 -19.04 8.96
N ALA A 40 -5.23 -18.15 9.96
CA ALA A 40 -4.54 -18.33 11.23
C ALA A 40 -5.07 -19.55 12.01
N SER A 41 -6.36 -19.88 11.84
CA SER A 41 -6.99 -21.00 12.56
C SER A 41 -6.74 -22.35 11.90
N ILE A 42 -6.75 -22.41 10.56
CA ILE A 42 -6.53 -23.64 9.78
C ILE A 42 -5.03 -23.94 9.62
N ARG A 43 -4.17 -22.91 9.74
CA ARG A 43 -2.70 -23.00 9.67
C ARG A 43 -2.17 -23.60 8.37
N LEU A 44 -2.91 -23.43 7.27
CA LEU A 44 -2.45 -23.81 5.93
C LEU A 44 -1.72 -22.62 5.29
N TYR A 45 -0.42 -22.79 5.06
CA TYR A 45 0.43 -21.78 4.43
C TYR A 45 -0.12 -21.31 3.07
N GLY A 46 -0.64 -22.24 2.25
CA GLY A 46 -1.25 -21.90 0.96
C GLY A 46 -2.46 -20.97 1.08
N PHE A 47 -3.26 -21.13 2.13
CA PHE A 47 -4.43 -20.27 2.36
C PHE A 47 -4.02 -18.89 2.89
N PHE A 48 -2.94 -18.80 3.68
CA PHE A 48 -2.30 -17.52 4.03
C PHE A 48 -1.80 -16.77 2.79
N LEU A 49 -1.12 -17.46 1.86
CA LEU A 49 -0.67 -16.85 0.60
C LEU A 49 -1.83 -16.39 -0.26
N PHE A 50 -2.93 -17.15 -0.30
CA PHE A 50 -4.13 -16.75 -1.00
C PHE A 50 -4.76 -15.48 -0.39
N ALA A 51 -4.87 -15.41 0.94
CA ALA A 51 -5.35 -14.22 1.64
C ALA A 51 -4.46 -12.99 1.37
N LEU A 52 -3.12 -13.16 1.42
CA LEU A 52 -2.15 -12.13 1.04
C LEU A 52 -2.34 -11.67 -0.40
N PHE A 53 -2.57 -12.61 -1.33
CA PHE A 53 -2.79 -12.30 -2.74
C PHE A 53 -4.06 -11.48 -2.95
N VAL A 54 -5.19 -11.87 -2.35
CA VAL A 54 -6.46 -11.13 -2.42
C VAL A 54 -6.29 -9.71 -1.87
N MET A 55 -5.64 -9.57 -0.71
CA MET A 55 -5.35 -8.27 -0.10
C MET A 55 -4.46 -7.40 -1.02
N ALA A 56 -3.41 -7.98 -1.60
CA ALA A 56 -2.51 -7.27 -2.52
C ALA A 56 -3.21 -6.86 -3.83
N CYS A 57 -4.21 -7.61 -4.29
CA CYS A 57 -5.04 -7.21 -5.43
C CYS A 57 -5.94 -6.02 -5.06
N GLY A 58 -6.56 -6.05 -3.87
CA GLY A 58 -7.39 -4.93 -3.39
C GLY A 58 -6.60 -3.62 -3.25
N GLN A 59 -5.38 -3.67 -2.70
CA GLN A 59 -4.49 -2.51 -2.60
C GLN A 59 -4.10 -1.98 -3.98
N GLY A 60 -3.77 -2.88 -4.92
CA GLY A 60 -3.50 -2.49 -6.30
C GLY A 60 -4.68 -1.78 -6.97
N VAL A 61 -5.90 -2.28 -6.78
CA VAL A 61 -7.14 -1.62 -7.28
C VAL A 61 -7.30 -0.23 -6.66
N LEU A 62 -7.08 -0.10 -5.34
CA LEU A 62 -7.17 1.18 -4.65
C LEU A 62 -6.15 2.20 -5.17
N GLU A 63 -4.89 1.81 -5.39
CA GLU A 63 -3.86 2.72 -5.89
C GLU A 63 -4.14 3.18 -7.33
N VAL A 64 -4.60 2.27 -8.19
CA VAL A 64 -4.96 2.58 -9.58
C VAL A 64 -6.18 3.49 -9.65
N ALA A 65 -7.13 3.36 -8.72
CA ALA A 65 -8.35 4.16 -8.69
C ALA A 65 -8.18 5.51 -7.96
N ALA A 66 -7.58 5.49 -6.76
CA ALA A 66 -7.57 6.64 -5.86
C ALA A 66 -6.65 7.76 -6.35
N ASN A 67 -5.48 7.43 -6.90
CA ASN A 67 -4.51 8.45 -7.33
C ASN A 67 -5.08 9.32 -8.46
N PRO A 68 -5.63 8.78 -9.56
CA PRO A 68 -6.30 9.61 -10.57
C PRO A 68 -7.56 10.29 -10.03
N TYR A 69 -8.32 9.63 -9.16
CA TYR A 69 -9.53 10.24 -8.60
C TYR A 69 -9.23 11.53 -7.82
N VAL A 70 -8.15 11.58 -7.05
CA VAL A 70 -7.73 12.78 -6.32
C VAL A 70 -7.26 13.89 -7.26
N THR A 71 -6.61 13.54 -8.39
CA THR A 71 -6.15 14.53 -9.36
C THR A 71 -7.28 15.11 -10.20
N ILE A 72 -8.39 14.39 -10.43
CA ILE A 72 -9.55 14.89 -11.19
C ILE A 72 -10.62 15.59 -10.33
N LEU A 73 -10.62 15.41 -9.00
CA LEU A 73 -11.62 15.98 -8.07
C LEU A 73 -11.51 17.51 -7.86
N GLY A 74 -11.01 18.26 -8.85
CA GLY A 74 -10.88 19.71 -8.74
C GLY A 74 -10.06 20.32 -9.88
N PRO A 75 -9.75 21.62 -9.82
CA PRO A 75 -9.06 22.33 -10.90
C PRO A 75 -7.71 21.67 -11.24
N PRO A 76 -7.37 21.50 -12.53
CA PRO A 76 -6.14 20.83 -12.98
C PRO A 76 -4.86 21.44 -12.40
N GLU A 77 -4.85 22.76 -12.17
CA GLU A 77 -3.69 23.52 -11.70
C GLU A 77 -3.29 23.16 -10.26
N SER A 78 -4.21 22.61 -9.47
CA SER A 78 -3.94 22.17 -8.09
C SER A 78 -3.96 20.66 -7.90
N SER A 79 -4.02 19.89 -9.01
CA SER A 79 -4.02 18.42 -9.00
C SER A 79 -2.83 17.83 -8.24
N GLU A 80 -1.62 18.32 -8.52
CA GLU A 80 -0.40 17.87 -7.86
C GLU A 80 -0.42 18.17 -6.36
N ARG A 81 -0.90 19.36 -5.96
CA ARG A 81 -1.00 19.73 -4.55
C ARG A 81 -1.98 18.83 -3.80
N ARG A 82 -3.12 18.49 -4.40
CA ARG A 82 -4.11 17.56 -3.81
C ARG A 82 -3.52 16.16 -3.65
N LEU A 83 -2.88 15.65 -4.70
CA LEU A 83 -2.27 14.33 -4.68
C LEU A 83 -1.15 14.25 -3.62
N ASN A 84 -0.28 15.24 -3.58
CA ASN A 84 0.82 15.32 -2.64
C ASN A 84 0.35 15.48 -1.18
N LEU A 85 -0.71 16.26 -0.95
CA LEU A 85 -1.37 16.34 0.36
C LEU A 85 -1.96 14.99 0.78
N ALA A 86 -2.66 14.30 -0.12
CA ALA A 86 -3.22 12.97 0.16
C ALA A 86 -2.11 11.94 0.49
N GLN A 87 -1.01 11.94 -0.26
CA GLN A 87 0.13 11.05 -0.03
C GLN A 87 0.89 11.37 1.27
N SER A 88 0.81 12.61 1.77
CA SER A 88 1.40 12.96 3.07
C SER A 88 0.74 12.19 4.22
N PHE A 89 -0.56 11.89 4.14
CA PHE A 89 -1.23 11.03 5.12
C PHE A 89 -0.76 9.57 5.04
N ASN A 90 -0.34 9.09 3.87
CA ASN A 90 0.27 7.77 3.73
C ASN A 90 1.59 7.70 4.53
N SER A 91 2.44 8.72 4.43
CA SER A 91 3.66 8.81 5.24
C SER A 91 3.38 8.84 6.75
N VAL A 92 2.33 9.56 7.18
CA VAL A 92 1.89 9.54 8.59
C VAL A 92 1.48 8.13 9.00
N GLY A 93 0.70 7.44 8.18
CA GLY A 93 0.33 6.04 8.40
C GLY A 93 1.55 5.13 8.56
N ALA A 94 2.57 5.30 7.72
CA ALA A 94 3.81 4.53 7.77
C ALA A 94 4.60 4.74 9.08
N VAL A 95 4.51 5.91 9.72
CA VAL A 95 5.15 6.19 11.01
C VAL A 95 4.30 5.70 12.18
N VAL A 96 2.98 5.93 12.12
CA VAL A 96 2.06 5.55 13.21
C VAL A 96 1.90 4.03 13.29
N THR A 97 1.89 3.33 12.15
CA THR A 97 1.62 1.89 12.10
C THR A 97 2.62 1.05 12.91
N PRO A 98 3.96 1.23 12.81
CA PRO A 98 4.90 0.49 13.65
C PRO A 98 4.79 0.83 15.14
N ILE A 99 4.50 2.10 15.50
CA ILE A 99 4.38 2.54 16.90
C ILE A 99 3.17 1.87 17.56
N VAL A 100 2.02 1.94 16.88
CA VAL A 100 0.77 1.32 17.35
C VAL A 100 0.84 -0.20 17.23
N GLY A 101 1.35 -0.71 16.10
CA GLY A 101 1.48 -2.14 15.83
C GLY A 101 2.38 -2.84 16.83
N ALA A 102 3.46 -2.21 17.29
CA ALA A 102 4.30 -2.77 18.34
C ALA A 102 3.54 -2.97 19.65
N ALA A 103 2.67 -2.03 20.04
CA ALA A 103 1.87 -2.13 21.25
C ALA A 103 0.80 -3.24 21.17
N PHE A 104 0.26 -3.53 19.98
CA PHE A 104 -0.78 -4.55 19.79
C PHE A 104 -0.23 -5.95 19.46
N ILE A 105 0.94 -6.05 18.82
CA ILE A 105 1.50 -7.31 18.29
C ILE A 105 2.60 -7.87 19.19
N LEU A 106 3.47 -7.04 19.79
CA LEU A 106 4.55 -7.52 20.65
C LEU A 106 4.00 -7.83 22.05
N THR A 107 3.46 -9.04 22.23
CA THR A 107 3.01 -9.56 23.54
C THR A 107 4.16 -9.92 24.49
N GLY A 108 5.41 -9.62 24.13
CA GLY A 108 6.57 -9.73 25.02
C GLY A 108 7.05 -11.15 25.34
N VAL A 109 6.46 -12.18 24.72
CA VAL A 109 6.84 -13.59 24.94
C VAL A 109 7.42 -14.15 23.64
N GLU A 110 8.72 -13.90 23.41
CA GLU A 110 9.49 -14.58 22.37
C GLU A 110 10.25 -15.75 23.02
N TYR A 111 9.80 -16.98 22.79
CA TYR A 111 10.62 -18.15 23.13
C TYR A 111 11.77 -18.27 22.13
N SER A 112 12.98 -18.51 22.61
CA SER A 112 14.13 -18.70 21.70
C SER A 112 13.94 -20.00 20.89
N ARG A 113 14.52 -20.09 19.69
CA ARG A 113 14.46 -21.30 18.85
C ARG A 113 14.88 -22.57 19.62
N ALA A 114 15.79 -22.46 20.60
CA ALA A 114 16.21 -23.57 21.44
C ALA A 114 15.12 -24.01 22.45
N GLN A 115 14.32 -23.08 22.97
CA GLN A 115 13.20 -23.37 23.87
C GLN A 115 12.02 -24.00 23.11
N LEU A 116 11.71 -23.52 21.90
CA LEU A 116 10.72 -24.16 21.02
C LEU A 116 11.14 -25.60 20.64
N ALA A 117 12.43 -25.83 20.37
CA ALA A 117 12.96 -27.15 20.06
C ALA A 117 12.86 -28.14 21.25
N ALA A 118 12.91 -27.64 22.49
CA ALA A 118 12.78 -28.46 23.70
C ALA A 118 11.32 -28.74 24.12
N MET A 119 10.33 -28.07 23.53
CA MET A 119 8.92 -28.28 23.88
C MET A 119 8.35 -29.59 23.32
N THR A 120 7.48 -30.22 24.11
CA THR A 120 6.72 -31.41 23.69
C THR A 120 5.67 -31.06 22.61
N PRO A 121 5.25 -32.01 21.75
CA PRO A 121 4.25 -31.76 20.70
C PRO A 121 2.95 -31.07 21.18
N PRO A 122 2.37 -31.40 22.36
CA PRO A 122 1.20 -30.71 22.89
C PRO A 122 1.47 -29.26 23.31
N GLN A 123 2.66 -28.98 23.87
CA GLN A 123 3.07 -27.64 24.29
C GLN A 123 3.32 -26.72 23.08
N ARG A 124 3.90 -27.25 22.00
CA ARG A 124 4.07 -26.51 20.74
C ARG A 124 2.74 -26.15 20.11
N GLN A 125 1.80 -27.09 20.07
CA GLN A 125 0.47 -26.83 19.51
C GLN A 125 -0.30 -25.77 20.33
N ALA A 126 -0.19 -25.79 21.67
CA ALA A 126 -0.79 -24.77 22.53
C ALA A 126 -0.16 -23.39 22.31
N TYR A 127 1.17 -23.33 22.15
CA TYR A 127 1.90 -22.10 21.85
C TYR A 127 1.52 -21.51 20.48
N GLU A 128 1.47 -22.31 19.42
CA GLU A 128 1.07 -21.85 18.09
C GLU A 128 -0.40 -21.36 18.05
N ILE A 129 -1.29 -21.97 18.84
CA ILE A 129 -2.68 -21.50 18.97
C ILE A 129 -2.73 -20.14 19.67
N ALA A 130 -1.91 -19.95 20.71
CA ALA A 130 -1.82 -18.67 21.40
C ALA A 130 -1.22 -17.57 20.49
N GLU A 131 -0.15 -17.88 19.75
CA GLU A 131 0.48 -16.96 18.80
C GLU A 131 -0.43 -16.63 17.62
N ALA A 132 -1.12 -17.62 17.05
CA ALA A 132 -2.10 -17.38 16.00
C ALA A 132 -3.31 -16.56 16.49
N ALA A 133 -3.61 -16.55 17.80
CA ALA A 133 -4.69 -15.75 18.35
C ALA A 133 -4.32 -14.27 18.49
N THR A 134 -3.05 -13.94 18.76
CA THR A 134 -2.62 -12.54 18.95
C THR A 134 -2.77 -11.73 17.67
N VAL A 135 -2.57 -12.34 16.49
CA VAL A 135 -2.70 -11.64 15.20
C VAL A 135 -4.14 -11.45 14.74
N LYS A 136 -5.10 -12.25 15.22
CA LYS A 136 -6.51 -12.19 14.77
C LYS A 136 -7.15 -10.85 15.06
N LEU A 137 -6.93 -10.32 16.26
CA LEU A 137 -7.55 -9.07 16.70
C LEU A 137 -7.05 -7.86 15.88
N PRO A 138 -5.74 -7.66 15.66
CA PRO A 138 -5.22 -6.66 14.73
C PRO A 138 -5.84 -6.75 13.32
N TYR A 139 -5.93 -7.95 12.73
CA TYR A 139 -6.52 -8.11 11.40
C TYR A 139 -8.03 -7.81 11.36
N LEU A 140 -8.78 -8.14 12.41
CA LEU A 140 -10.19 -7.77 12.54
C LEU A 140 -10.39 -6.25 12.65
N VAL A 141 -9.53 -5.56 13.42
CA VAL A 141 -9.54 -4.10 13.51
C VAL A 141 -9.27 -3.47 12.15
N ILE A 142 -8.26 -3.96 11.42
CA ILE A 142 -7.94 -3.48 10.06
C ILE A 142 -9.10 -3.71 9.10
N ALA A 143 -9.74 -4.89 9.15
CA ALA A 143 -10.93 -5.18 8.34
C ALA A 143 -12.08 -4.20 8.65
N GLY A 144 -12.32 -3.95 9.94
CA GLY A 144 -13.31 -2.96 10.40
C GLY A 144 -13.01 -1.55 9.89
N LEU A 145 -11.74 -1.12 9.91
CA LEU A 145 -11.32 0.16 9.37
C LEU A 145 -11.57 0.28 7.86
N PHE A 146 -11.25 -0.75 7.08
CA PHE A 146 -11.58 -0.75 5.64
C PHE A 146 -13.08 -0.67 5.39
N LEU A 147 -13.88 -1.42 6.14
CA LEU A 147 -15.35 -1.35 6.01
C LEU A 147 -15.90 0.01 6.44
N ALA A 148 -15.36 0.61 7.49
CA ALA A 148 -15.75 1.95 7.94
C ALA A 148 -15.46 3.00 6.87
N VAL A 149 -14.26 2.98 6.28
CA VAL A 149 -13.90 3.89 5.17
C VAL A 149 -14.78 3.62 3.94
N ALA A 150 -15.06 2.35 3.62
CA ALA A 150 -15.96 2.00 2.52
C ALA A 150 -17.37 2.56 2.76
N ALA A 151 -17.90 2.43 3.98
CA ALA A 151 -19.19 3.00 4.36
C ALA A 151 -19.19 4.53 4.26
N LEU A 152 -18.13 5.20 4.73
CA LEU A 152 -17.99 6.65 4.61
C LEU A 152 -18.01 7.11 3.15
N ILE A 153 -17.27 6.45 2.26
CA ILE A 153 -17.25 6.76 0.81
C ILE A 153 -18.59 6.43 0.15
N PHE A 154 -19.26 5.37 0.59
CA PHE A 154 -20.58 4.99 0.09
C PHE A 154 -21.63 6.06 0.40
N PHE A 155 -21.66 6.56 1.64
CA PHE A 155 -22.59 7.61 2.07
C PHE A 155 -22.18 9.02 1.62
N ALA A 156 -20.90 9.26 1.41
CA ALA A 156 -20.44 10.55 0.93
C ALA A 156 -20.87 10.76 -0.54
N HIS A 157 -21.44 11.94 -0.79
CA HIS A 157 -21.87 12.34 -2.13
C HIS A 157 -20.67 12.85 -2.95
N LEU A 158 -19.83 11.90 -3.34
CA LEU A 158 -18.71 12.14 -4.23
C LEU A 158 -19.16 12.12 -5.70
N PRO A 159 -18.76 13.11 -6.53
CA PRO A 159 -19.09 13.13 -7.94
C PRO A 159 -18.47 11.92 -8.63
N GLU A 160 -19.28 11.23 -9.42
CA GLU A 160 -18.83 10.13 -10.26
C GLU A 160 -18.18 10.74 -11.50
N VAL A 161 -16.86 10.89 -11.44
CA VAL A 161 -16.08 11.23 -12.61
C VAL A 161 -15.88 9.95 -13.39
N ARG A 162 -16.41 9.91 -14.60
CA ARG A 162 -15.99 8.98 -15.64
C ARG A 162 -15.00 9.75 -16.50
N GLU A 163 -13.97 9.08 -17.02
CA GLU A 163 -13.23 9.67 -18.13
C GLU A 163 -14.27 9.97 -19.21
N GLU A 164 -14.46 11.26 -19.53
CA GLU A 164 -15.51 11.70 -20.45
C GLU A 164 -15.41 10.90 -21.74
N ASP A 165 -16.55 10.43 -22.20
CA ASP A 165 -16.78 10.01 -23.57
C ASP A 165 -16.26 11.12 -24.49
N GLY A 166 -15.04 10.96 -25.01
CA GLY A 166 -14.69 11.55 -26.30
C GLY A 166 -15.77 11.11 -27.31
N PRO A 167 -16.15 11.98 -28.25
CA PRO A 167 -17.36 11.81 -29.05
C PRO A 167 -17.47 10.37 -29.58
N GLU A 168 -18.67 9.81 -29.47
CA GLU A 168 -19.10 8.53 -30.04
C GLU A 168 -18.81 8.50 -31.56
N GLU A 169 -17.57 8.27 -31.93
CA GLU A 169 -17.23 7.57 -33.16
C GLU A 169 -16.91 6.14 -32.72
N GLU A 170 -17.70 5.18 -33.22
CA GLU A 170 -17.34 3.77 -33.21
C GLU A 170 -15.99 3.62 -33.90
N ASP A 171 -14.89 3.81 -33.17
CA ASP A 171 -13.56 3.45 -33.64
C ASP A 171 -13.41 1.94 -33.42
N PRO A 172 -13.31 1.11 -34.48
CA PRO A 172 -13.03 -0.32 -34.36
C PRO A 172 -11.69 -0.62 -33.66
N ASP A 173 -10.91 0.40 -33.28
CA ASP A 173 -9.66 0.32 -32.54
C ASP A 173 -9.75 0.34 -30.99
N ALA A 174 -10.94 0.21 -30.38
CA ALA A 174 -11.04 -0.10 -28.94
C ALA A 174 -10.29 -1.40 -28.54
N ALA A 175 -9.87 -2.20 -29.54
CA ALA A 175 -8.98 -3.36 -29.40
C ALA A 175 -7.48 -2.99 -29.26
N LYS A 176 -7.05 -1.74 -29.48
CA LYS A 176 -5.65 -1.30 -29.32
C LYS A 176 -5.31 -0.93 -27.86
N GLY A 177 -5.78 -1.72 -26.90
CA GLY A 177 -5.33 -1.62 -25.50
C GLY A 177 -3.81 -1.65 -25.39
N LEU A 178 -3.24 -0.88 -24.45
CA LEU A 178 -1.79 -0.68 -24.18
C LEU A 178 -0.90 -0.20 -25.35
N LEU A 179 -1.15 -0.64 -26.59
CA LEU A 179 -0.44 -0.29 -27.82
C LEU A 179 -0.81 1.12 -28.31
N ALA A 180 -2.06 1.57 -28.09
CA ALA A 180 -2.47 2.95 -28.36
C ALA A 180 -1.76 3.98 -27.47
N LEU A 181 -1.18 3.55 -26.34
CA LEU A 181 -0.45 4.40 -25.41
C LEU A 181 1.04 4.58 -25.77
N TRP A 182 1.57 3.78 -26.69
CA TRP A 182 2.96 3.81 -27.14
C TRP A 182 3.44 5.17 -27.74
N PRO A 183 2.59 5.94 -28.45
CA PRO A 183 2.97 7.26 -28.98
C PRO A 183 3.25 8.31 -27.90
N TYR A 184 2.70 8.15 -26.69
CA TYR A 184 2.86 9.11 -25.60
C TYR A 184 4.21 8.91 -24.87
N LYS A 185 5.29 9.42 -25.48
CA LYS A 185 6.67 9.30 -24.96
C LYS A 185 6.83 9.82 -23.51
N HIS A 186 6.01 10.79 -23.09
CA HIS A 186 6.02 11.31 -21.73
C HIS A 186 5.49 10.30 -20.70
N LEU A 187 4.47 9.50 -21.06
CA LEU A 187 3.93 8.44 -20.21
C LEU A 187 5.00 7.37 -19.98
N PHE A 188 5.70 6.95 -21.03
CA PHE A 188 6.77 5.95 -20.90
C PHE A 188 7.94 6.44 -20.02
N LYS A 189 8.32 7.73 -20.14
CA LYS A 189 9.30 8.35 -19.23
C LYS A 189 8.83 8.33 -17.78
N GLY A 190 7.54 8.59 -17.53
CA GLY A 190 6.94 8.50 -16.21
C GLY A 190 6.97 7.08 -15.64
N VAL A 191 6.60 6.07 -16.43
CA VAL A 191 6.66 4.65 -16.02
C VAL A 191 8.10 4.24 -15.69
N LEU A 192 9.07 4.63 -16.53
CA LEU A 192 10.48 4.32 -16.30
C LEU A 192 11.00 5.00 -15.03
N ALA A 193 10.65 6.27 -14.81
CA ALA A 193 11.00 7.01 -13.60
C ALA A 193 10.41 6.34 -12.34
N GLN A 194 9.13 5.94 -12.37
CA GLN A 194 8.47 5.27 -11.25
C GLN A 194 9.08 3.90 -10.96
N PHE A 195 9.47 3.16 -11.99
CA PHE A 195 10.15 1.87 -11.85
C PHE A 195 11.48 2.02 -11.11
N PHE A 196 12.32 2.99 -11.51
CA PHE A 196 13.59 3.26 -10.81
C PHE A 196 13.36 3.82 -9.41
N TYR A 197 12.35 4.68 -9.22
CA TYR A 197 12.00 5.24 -7.92
C TYR A 197 11.64 4.15 -6.91
N VAL A 198 10.66 3.29 -7.23
CA VAL A 198 10.23 2.20 -6.33
C VAL A 198 11.36 1.18 -6.15
N GLY A 199 12.10 0.86 -7.21
CA GLY A 199 13.26 -0.05 -7.14
C GLY A 199 14.35 0.46 -6.20
N ALA A 200 14.72 1.73 -6.29
CA ALA A 200 15.68 2.36 -5.41
C ALA A 200 15.17 2.43 -3.96
N GLN A 201 13.90 2.82 -3.76
CA GLN A 201 13.28 2.93 -2.44
C GLN A 201 13.28 1.59 -1.70
N VAL A 202 12.74 0.53 -2.33
CA VAL A 202 12.65 -0.80 -1.72
C VAL A 202 14.03 -1.44 -1.59
N GLY A 203 14.92 -1.21 -2.57
CA GLY A 203 16.30 -1.67 -2.52
C GLY A 203 17.05 -1.12 -1.32
N VAL A 204 17.09 0.20 -1.17
CA VAL A 204 17.77 0.86 -0.02
C VAL A 204 17.16 0.38 1.30
N ALA A 205 15.82 0.36 1.42
CA ALA A 205 15.14 -0.09 2.64
C ALA A 205 15.53 -1.54 3.02
N SER A 206 15.61 -2.44 2.02
CA SER A 206 15.91 -3.86 2.22
C SER A 206 17.37 -4.09 2.62
N PHE A 207 18.32 -3.40 1.98
CA PHE A 207 19.75 -3.65 2.16
C PHE A 207 20.39 -2.88 3.32
N VAL A 208 19.81 -1.78 3.82
CA VAL A 208 20.38 -0.98 4.92
C VAL A 208 20.72 -1.82 6.16
N ILE A 209 19.85 -2.75 6.59
CA ILE A 209 20.15 -3.59 7.77
C ILE A 209 21.30 -4.56 7.50
N ARG A 210 21.28 -5.24 6.35
CA ARG A 210 22.34 -6.19 5.98
C ARG A 210 23.68 -5.48 5.82
N PHE A 211 23.67 -4.28 5.25
CA PHE A 211 24.84 -3.44 5.11
C PHE A 211 25.38 -2.99 6.48
N ALA A 212 24.51 -2.52 7.39
CA ALA A 212 24.92 -2.13 8.74
C ALA A 212 25.56 -3.29 9.53
N GLN A 213 25.03 -4.51 9.41
CA GLN A 213 25.59 -5.70 10.03
C GLN A 213 26.93 -6.13 9.42
N TYR A 214 27.11 -5.93 8.10
CA TYR A 214 28.37 -6.21 7.41
C TYR A 214 29.46 -5.19 7.77
N SER A 215 29.12 -3.90 7.83
CA SER A 215 30.06 -2.82 8.16
C SER A 215 30.44 -2.75 9.64
N MET A 216 29.60 -3.28 10.55
CA MET A 216 29.84 -3.30 11.99
C MET A 216 29.51 -4.69 12.59
N PRO A 217 30.46 -5.64 12.55
CA PRO A 217 30.24 -6.98 13.08
C PRO A 217 30.03 -6.95 14.61
N GLY A 218 28.87 -7.42 15.07
CA GLY A 218 28.47 -7.45 16.49
C GLY A 218 27.32 -6.51 16.86
N MET A 219 26.79 -5.71 15.91
CA MET A 219 25.65 -4.83 16.18
C MET A 219 24.36 -5.65 16.42
N PRO A 220 23.64 -5.43 17.55
CA PRO A 220 22.34 -6.06 17.79
C PRO A 220 21.32 -5.67 16.71
N GLU A 221 20.46 -6.60 16.28
CA GLU A 221 19.41 -6.35 15.27
C GLU A 221 18.53 -5.14 15.62
N LYS A 222 18.28 -4.93 16.92
CA LYS A 222 17.52 -3.79 17.44
C LYS A 222 18.19 -2.44 17.15
N HIS A 223 19.53 -2.35 17.17
CA HIS A 223 20.27 -1.14 16.81
C HIS A 223 20.31 -0.90 15.30
N ALA A 224 20.45 -1.94 14.49
CA ALA A 224 20.36 -1.83 13.03
C ALA A 224 18.93 -1.46 12.57
N ALA A 225 17.90 -1.95 13.27
CA ALA A 225 16.50 -1.57 13.05
C ALA A 225 16.24 -0.10 13.46
N ASN A 226 16.91 0.40 14.50
CA ASN A 226 16.89 1.83 14.84
C ASN A 226 17.60 2.67 13.77
N LEU A 227 18.73 2.22 13.22
CA LEU A 227 19.40 2.92 12.11
C LEU A 227 18.51 2.93 10.85
N ARG A 228 17.85 1.81 10.53
CA ARG A 228 16.81 1.79 9.48
C ARG A 228 15.68 2.77 9.81
N SER A 229 15.23 2.84 11.06
CA SER A 229 14.20 3.79 11.49
C SER A 229 14.69 5.24 11.57
N CYS A 230 15.99 5.52 11.60
CA CYS A 230 16.54 6.87 11.47
C CYS A 230 16.78 7.25 10.01
N CYS A 231 17.26 6.32 9.18
CA CYS A 231 17.50 6.55 7.74
C CYS A 231 16.21 6.50 6.89
N LEU A 232 15.18 5.76 7.33
CA LEU A 232 13.85 5.67 6.68
C LEU A 232 12.69 6.16 7.57
N GLY A 233 12.91 6.43 8.85
CA GLY A 233 11.98 7.23 9.65
C GLY A 233 12.41 8.70 9.68
N PRO A 234 11.99 9.48 10.69
CA PRO A 234 11.36 10.81 10.57
C PRO A 234 12.09 11.92 9.80
N GLU A 235 13.33 11.71 9.36
CA GLU A 235 14.16 12.71 8.68
C GLU A 235 14.21 12.54 7.13
N TRP A 236 13.75 11.43 6.54
CA TRP A 236 13.70 11.29 5.07
C TRP A 236 12.63 10.32 4.52
N PRO A 237 11.57 10.76 3.81
CA PRO A 237 10.99 12.09 3.74
C PRO A 237 9.48 12.09 4.08
N PRO A 238 9.05 11.89 5.34
CA PRO A 238 7.80 12.50 5.78
C PRO A 238 7.95 14.02 5.73
N CYS A 239 9.11 14.55 6.12
CA CYS A 239 9.49 15.96 6.00
C CYS A 239 9.72 16.39 4.55
N GLY A 240 10.34 15.60 3.66
CA GLY A 240 10.50 16.00 2.26
C GLY A 240 9.15 16.04 1.51
N HIS A 241 8.27 15.06 1.73
CA HIS A 241 6.90 15.16 1.22
C HIS A 241 6.15 16.28 1.92
N TRP A 242 6.19 16.46 3.25
CA TRP A 242 5.54 17.58 3.92
C TRP A 242 6.08 18.96 3.49
N PHE A 243 7.39 19.15 3.35
CA PHE A 243 7.99 20.45 3.01
C PHE A 243 7.79 20.77 1.52
N CYS A 244 7.79 19.75 0.65
CA CYS A 244 7.48 19.89 -0.77
C CYS A 244 5.96 20.00 -1.02
N SER A 245 5.11 19.31 -0.25
CA SER A 245 3.64 19.26 -0.40
C SER A 245 2.90 20.36 0.35
N ALA A 246 3.40 20.81 1.51
CA ALA A 246 2.62 21.63 2.43
C ALA A 246 2.91 23.14 2.35
N SER A 247 4.00 23.64 1.73
CA SER A 247 4.23 25.10 1.79
C SER A 247 5.05 25.83 0.71
N PHE A 248 5.88 25.24 -0.17
CA PHE A 248 6.81 26.12 -0.92
C PHE A 248 7.12 25.83 -2.40
N ILE A 249 7.08 24.58 -2.88
CA ILE A 249 7.63 24.27 -4.22
C ILE A 249 6.60 24.36 -5.35
N PRO A 250 5.37 23.81 -5.25
CA PRO A 250 4.38 23.86 -6.34
C PRO A 250 3.87 25.28 -6.62
N SER A 251 3.95 26.17 -5.64
CA SER A 251 3.56 27.58 -5.76
C SER A 251 4.61 28.43 -6.49
N CYS A 252 5.87 27.99 -6.49
CA CYS A 252 7.02 28.76 -6.99
C CYS A 252 7.60 28.21 -8.30
N PHE A 253 7.39 26.93 -8.62
CA PHE A 253 7.92 26.32 -9.84
C PHE A 253 6.89 25.40 -10.51
N PRO A 254 6.60 25.60 -11.81
CA PRO A 254 5.82 24.63 -12.57
C PRO A 254 6.62 23.32 -12.71
N PRO A 255 5.99 22.16 -12.51
CA PRO A 255 6.61 20.82 -12.54
C PRO A 255 7.23 20.47 -13.90
N SER A 256 6.91 21.20 -14.97
CA SER A 256 7.52 21.05 -16.30
C SER A 256 8.95 21.61 -16.40
N SER A 257 9.51 22.16 -15.32
CA SER A 257 10.83 22.81 -15.28
C SER A 257 11.87 22.08 -14.42
N LEU A 258 11.61 20.83 -14.03
CA LEU A 258 12.57 19.91 -13.38
C LEU A 258 12.70 18.60 -14.16
#